data_AF-A0A4X2M2X1-F1
#
_entry.id   AF-A0A4X2M2X1-F1
#
_cell.length_a   1.000
_cell.length_b   1.000
_cell.length_c   1.000
_cell.angle_alpha   90.00
_cell.angle_beta   90.00
_cell.angle_gamma   90.00
#
_symmetry.space_group_name_H-M   'P 1'
#
loop_
_entity.id
_entity.type
_entity.pdbx_description
1 polymer ?
#
loop_
_entity_poly.entity_id
_entity_poly.type
_entity_poly.pdbx_seq_one_letter_code
_entity_poly.pdbx_strand_id
1 'polypeptide(L)'
;MFGTDCVPPAQCGCTLEGRYYLAGETFWEGEDCQRFCHCDASTHEVHCSNSSCGPEEGCGTLKGTLGCHPLVPSTCQILGQSQYITFDGKTYDFPGTCKYIFSELCGSLETLPFFRVEVRKENALSTPTSVISEVFILVNGTQIHLQKENPGPTFPWMIWGQLESSSP
;
A
#
# COMPACT_ATOMS: atom_id res chain seq x y z
N MET A 1 -15.10 -25.91 -11.28
CA MET A 1 -15.75 -25.80 -12.60
C MET A 1 -14.90 -24.86 -13.44
N PHE A 2 -14.29 -25.34 -14.51
CA PHE A 2 -13.56 -24.52 -15.49
C PHE A 2 -14.41 -24.42 -16.76
N GLY A 3 -14.50 -23.21 -17.32
CA GLY A 3 -14.96 -22.80 -18.66
C GLY A 3 -15.99 -23.68 -19.37
N THR A 4 -17.23 -23.20 -19.46
CA THR A 4 -18.32 -23.83 -20.23
C THR A 4 -18.33 -23.47 -21.72
N ASP A 5 -17.36 -22.69 -22.21
CA ASP A 5 -17.29 -22.27 -23.61
C ASP A 5 -16.09 -22.88 -24.32
N CYS A 6 -16.37 -23.71 -25.33
CA CYS A 6 -15.35 -24.23 -26.23
C CYS A 6 -14.86 -23.10 -27.14
N VAL A 7 -13.63 -22.65 -26.92
CA VAL A 7 -12.97 -21.67 -27.78
C VAL A 7 -12.06 -22.37 -28.80
N PRO A 8 -11.80 -21.76 -29.98
CA PRO A 8 -10.80 -22.27 -30.92
C PRO A 8 -9.41 -22.40 -30.26
N PRO A 9 -8.56 -23.35 -30.69
CA PRO A 9 -7.22 -23.56 -30.11
C PRO A 9 -6.34 -22.30 -30.08
N ALA A 10 -6.51 -21.39 -31.05
CA ALA A 10 -5.80 -20.12 -31.11
C ALA A 10 -6.24 -19.10 -30.03
N GLN A 11 -7.31 -19.39 -29.29
CA GLN A 11 -7.83 -18.58 -28.19
C GLN A 11 -7.60 -19.25 -26.83
N CYS A 12 -6.87 -20.38 -26.80
CA CYS A 12 -6.38 -20.96 -25.57
C CYS A 12 -5.26 -20.10 -24.99
N GLY A 13 -5.26 -19.99 -23.67
CA GLY A 13 -4.26 -19.27 -22.90
C GLY A 13 -3.09 -20.17 -22.45
N CYS A 14 -2.21 -19.59 -21.64
CA CYS A 14 -1.01 -20.22 -21.12
C CYS A 14 -1.16 -20.48 -19.63
N THR A 15 -0.41 -21.45 -19.09
CA THR A 15 -0.34 -21.69 -17.64
C THR A 15 1.08 -21.53 -17.14
N LEU A 16 1.29 -20.68 -16.14
CA LEU A 16 2.58 -20.49 -15.46
C LEU A 16 2.35 -20.59 -13.95
N GLU A 17 3.12 -21.48 -13.28
CA GLU A 17 3.05 -21.74 -11.83
C GLU A 17 1.63 -21.98 -11.27
N GLY A 18 0.76 -22.62 -12.07
CA GLY A 18 -0.61 -22.93 -11.69
C GLY A 18 -1.60 -21.78 -11.88
N ARG A 19 -1.17 -20.62 -12.40
CA ARG A 19 -2.04 -19.52 -12.83
C ARG A 19 -2.27 -19.58 -14.33
N TYR A 20 -3.52 -19.39 -14.74
CA TYR A 20 -3.92 -19.32 -16.14
C TYR A 20 -3.94 -17.87 -16.62
N TYR A 21 -3.36 -17.64 -17.79
CA TYR A 21 -3.26 -16.35 -18.48
C TYR A 21 -3.92 -16.45 -19.83
N LEU A 22 -4.68 -15.44 -20.24
CA LEU A 22 -5.37 -15.41 -21.52
C LEU A 22 -4.38 -15.33 -22.69
N ALA A 23 -4.83 -15.79 -23.86
CA ALA A 23 -4.09 -15.68 -25.11
C ALA A 23 -3.68 -14.22 -25.36
N GLY A 24 -2.37 -13.95 -25.47
CA GLY A 24 -1.84 -12.60 -25.66
C GLY A 24 -1.77 -11.72 -24.40
N GLU A 25 -2.12 -12.24 -23.22
CA GLU A 25 -2.02 -11.50 -21.96
C GLU A 25 -0.56 -11.22 -21.60
N THR A 26 -0.29 -10.00 -21.13
CA THR A 26 1.03 -9.54 -20.67
C THR A 26 1.01 -9.21 -19.19
N PHE A 27 2.07 -9.55 -18.45
CA PHE A 27 2.14 -9.32 -17.01
C PHE A 27 3.59 -9.20 -16.51
N TRP A 28 3.75 -8.61 -15.32
CA TRP A 28 5.03 -8.49 -14.64
C TRP A 28 5.24 -9.62 -13.63
N GLU A 29 6.50 -10.02 -13.46
CA GLU A 29 6.96 -11.05 -12.52
C GLU A 29 8.23 -10.56 -11.78
N GLY A 30 8.37 -10.99 -10.52
CA GLY A 30 9.50 -10.66 -9.65
C GLY A 30 9.18 -9.52 -8.67
N GLU A 31 9.94 -9.48 -7.57
CA GLU A 31 9.73 -8.56 -6.44
C GLU A 31 9.88 -7.07 -6.84
N ASP A 32 10.75 -6.79 -7.81
CA ASP A 32 11.00 -5.44 -8.35
C ASP A 32 10.61 -5.29 -9.83
N CYS A 33 9.63 -6.07 -10.32
CA CYS A 33 9.20 -6.01 -11.73
C CYS A 33 10.38 -6.29 -12.69
N GLN A 34 11.23 -7.26 -12.33
CA GLN A 34 12.46 -7.55 -13.07
C GLN A 34 12.19 -8.31 -14.38
N ARG A 35 11.00 -8.88 -14.53
CA ARG A 35 10.61 -9.69 -15.69
C ARG A 35 9.26 -9.22 -16.24
N PHE A 36 9.20 -9.05 -17.56
CA PHE A 36 7.96 -8.79 -18.29
C PHE A 36 7.67 -9.99 -19.20
N CYS A 37 6.48 -10.55 -19.02
CA CYS A 37 6.04 -11.80 -19.62
C CYS A 37 4.84 -11.59 -20.53
N HIS A 38 4.74 -12.40 -21.59
CA HIS A 38 3.51 -12.52 -22.37
C HIS A 38 3.19 -13.98 -22.67
N CYS A 39 1.89 -14.29 -22.73
CA CYS A 39 1.41 -15.58 -23.22
C CYS A 39 1.36 -15.59 -24.76
N ASP A 40 2.13 -16.48 -25.38
CA ASP A 40 2.07 -16.70 -26.82
C ASP A 40 0.95 -17.70 -27.14
N ALA A 41 -0.10 -17.20 -27.79
CA ALA A 41 -1.28 -17.97 -28.17
C ALA A 41 -1.00 -19.08 -29.21
N SER A 42 0.14 -19.02 -29.90
CA SER A 42 0.53 -20.01 -30.91
C SER A 42 1.28 -21.20 -30.31
N THR A 43 2.11 -20.96 -29.29
CA THR A 43 2.89 -21.99 -28.59
C THR A 43 2.21 -22.48 -27.31
N HIS A 44 1.26 -21.70 -26.77
CA HIS A 44 0.66 -21.86 -25.44
C HIS A 44 1.68 -21.77 -24.30
N GLU A 45 2.81 -21.13 -24.56
CA GLU A 45 3.88 -20.90 -23.60
C GLU A 45 3.98 -19.44 -23.19
N VAL A 46 4.44 -19.20 -21.96
CA VAL A 46 4.75 -17.85 -21.48
C VAL A 46 6.21 -17.53 -21.81
N HIS A 47 6.41 -16.42 -22.51
CA HIS A 47 7.74 -15.88 -22.79
C HIS A 47 8.01 -14.65 -21.92
N CYS A 48 9.08 -14.72 -21.14
CA CYS A 48 9.50 -13.63 -20.25
C CYS A 48 10.85 -13.06 -20.67
N SER A 49 10.98 -11.74 -20.56
CA SER A 49 12.21 -10.99 -20.80
C SER A 49 12.55 -10.15 -19.58
N ASN A 50 13.84 -9.89 -19.36
CA ASN A 50 14.25 -8.97 -18.31
C ASN A 50 13.83 -7.55 -18.68
N SER A 51 13.24 -6.85 -17.72
CA SER A 51 12.74 -5.49 -17.88
C SER A 51 12.83 -4.74 -16.54
N SER A 52 12.64 -3.43 -16.59
CA SER A 52 12.63 -2.57 -15.42
C SER A 52 11.67 -1.40 -15.64
N CYS A 53 11.15 -0.84 -14.55
CA CYS A 53 10.29 0.34 -14.63
C CYS A 53 11.03 1.57 -15.16
N GLY A 54 10.26 2.48 -15.79
CA GLY A 54 10.79 3.77 -16.22
C GLY A 54 11.22 4.66 -15.04
N PRO A 55 11.95 5.76 -15.31
CA PRO A 55 12.48 6.64 -14.26
C PRO A 55 11.40 7.35 -13.41
N GLU A 56 10.16 7.43 -13.88
CA GLU A 56 9.02 8.02 -13.16
C GLU A 56 7.99 6.96 -12.72
N GLU A 57 8.37 5.69 -12.75
CA GLU A 57 7.51 4.57 -12.42
C GLU A 57 8.08 3.75 -11.26
N GLY A 58 7.21 3.33 -10.35
CA GLY A 58 7.54 2.40 -9.27
C GLY A 58 6.97 1.03 -9.56
N CYS A 59 7.72 -0.02 -9.21
CA CYS A 59 7.16 -1.37 -9.19
C CYS A 59 6.21 -1.50 -7.99
N GLY A 60 4.99 -1.98 -8.25
CA GLY A 60 4.04 -2.23 -7.18
C GLY A 60 2.75 -2.86 -7.68
N THR A 61 1.86 -3.17 -6.75
CA THR A 61 0.52 -3.67 -7.08
C THR A 61 -0.49 -2.51 -7.02
N LEU A 62 -1.05 -2.14 -8.17
CA LEU A 62 -2.12 -1.14 -8.25
C LEU A 62 -3.41 -1.83 -8.71
N LYS A 63 -4.49 -1.67 -7.92
CA LYS A 63 -5.80 -2.32 -8.18
C LYS A 63 -5.73 -3.85 -8.36
N GLY A 64 -4.78 -4.51 -7.71
CA GLY A 64 -4.60 -5.97 -7.76
C GLY A 64 -3.69 -6.46 -8.89
N THR A 65 -3.11 -5.56 -9.69
CA THR A 65 -2.19 -5.92 -10.78
C THR A 65 -0.78 -5.43 -10.45
N LEU A 66 0.17 -6.37 -10.39
CA LEU A 66 1.60 -6.07 -10.27
C LEU A 66 2.11 -5.45 -11.58
N GLY A 67 2.87 -4.35 -11.47
CA GLY A 67 3.57 -3.77 -12.60
C GLY A 67 4.25 -2.45 -12.29
N CYS A 68 4.79 -1.85 -13.35
CA CYS A 68 5.31 -0.49 -13.30
C CYS A 68 4.15 0.49 -13.40
N HIS A 69 3.98 1.29 -12.36
CA HIS A 69 2.94 2.31 -12.29
C HIS A 69 3.59 3.68 -12.10
N PRO A 70 3.01 4.76 -12.65
CA PRO A 70 3.54 6.10 -12.42
C PRO A 70 3.62 6.39 -10.91
N LEU A 71 4.70 7.03 -10.47
CA LEU A 71 4.89 7.51 -9.11
C LEU A 71 3.98 8.72 -8.85
N VAL A 72 2.66 8.49 -8.85
CA VAL A 72 1.68 9.53 -8.52
C VAL A 72 1.61 9.65 -7.00
N PRO A 73 1.73 10.86 -6.43
CA PRO A 73 1.49 11.07 -5.02
C PRO A 73 0.12 10.53 -4.63
N SER A 74 0.13 9.49 -3.81
CA SER A 74 -1.09 8.87 -3.29
C SER A 74 -1.23 9.23 -1.82
N THR A 75 -2.45 9.45 -1.36
CA THR A 75 -2.72 9.82 0.03
C THR A 75 -3.52 8.74 0.72
N CYS A 76 -3.03 8.24 1.85
CA CYS A 76 -3.84 7.48 2.81
C CYS A 76 -4.33 8.42 3.91
N GLN A 77 -5.57 8.20 4.39
CA GLN A 77 -6.21 9.11 5.34
C GLN A 77 -7.02 8.34 6.38
N ILE A 78 -7.16 8.94 7.57
CA ILE A 78 -8.13 8.52 8.58
C ILE A 78 -9.15 9.65 8.70
N LEU A 79 -10.41 9.34 8.40
CA LEU A 79 -11.52 10.27 8.54
C LEU A 79 -12.29 9.98 9.83
N GLY A 80 -12.55 11.04 10.60
CA GLY A 80 -13.33 10.96 11.83
C GLY A 80 -12.69 10.01 12.86
N GLN A 81 -13.41 8.96 13.23
CA GLN A 81 -13.07 8.09 14.37
C GLN A 81 -12.60 6.68 13.97
N SER A 82 -13.01 6.16 12.81
CA SER A 82 -12.75 4.77 12.42
C SER A 82 -12.56 4.52 10.93
N GLN A 83 -12.76 5.52 10.07
CA GLN A 83 -12.77 5.29 8.63
C GLN A 83 -11.37 5.50 8.05
N TYR A 84 -10.80 4.44 7.50
CA TYR A 84 -9.48 4.43 6.87
C TYR A 84 -9.67 4.42 5.37
N ILE A 85 -8.94 5.28 4.68
CA ILE A 85 -8.84 5.30 3.23
C ILE A 85 -7.40 4.93 2.88
N THR A 86 -7.22 3.80 2.22
CA THR A 86 -5.91 3.30 1.77
C THR A 86 -5.38 4.09 0.57
N PHE A 87 -4.10 3.94 0.24
CA PHE A 87 -3.49 4.60 -0.92
C PHE A 87 -4.19 4.28 -2.25
N ASP A 88 -4.78 3.09 -2.39
CA ASP A 88 -5.58 2.67 -3.56
C ASP A 88 -7.06 3.11 -3.47
N GLY A 89 -7.41 3.93 -2.48
CA GLY A 89 -8.73 4.55 -2.33
C GLY A 89 -9.80 3.63 -1.73
N LYS A 90 -9.43 2.48 -1.15
CA LYS A 90 -10.39 1.58 -0.51
C LYS A 90 -10.68 2.05 0.92
N THR A 91 -11.95 1.94 1.29
CA THR A 91 -12.45 2.39 2.59
C THR A 91 -12.68 1.20 3.52
N TYR A 92 -12.17 1.30 4.75
CA TYR A 92 -12.34 0.29 5.80
C TYR A 92 -12.70 0.95 7.13
N ASP A 93 -13.54 0.29 7.92
CA ASP A 93 -13.80 0.68 9.30
C ASP A 93 -12.99 -0.20 10.24
N PHE A 94 -12.09 0.41 11.02
CA PHE A 94 -11.28 -0.28 12.01
C PHE A 94 -11.59 0.24 13.43
N PRO A 95 -12.53 -0.41 14.13
CA PRO A 95 -12.84 -0.11 15.52
C PRO A 95 -11.79 -0.76 16.44
N GLY A 96 -11.11 0.03 17.27
CA GLY A 96 -10.10 -0.48 18.21
C GLY A 96 -9.33 0.63 18.93
N THR A 97 -8.81 0.31 20.12
CA THR A 97 -8.11 1.25 21.03
C THR A 97 -6.65 0.87 21.26
N CYS A 98 -6.00 0.37 20.22
CA CYS A 98 -4.60 -0.01 20.28
C CYS A 98 -3.73 0.97 19.50
N LYS A 99 -2.41 0.83 19.68
CA LYS A 99 -1.40 1.38 18.78
C LYS A 99 -1.21 0.40 17.61
N TYR A 100 -1.22 0.90 16.39
CA TYR A 100 -1.04 0.09 15.19
C TYR A 100 -0.21 0.86 14.14
N ILE A 101 0.41 0.11 13.24
CA ILE A 101 1.14 0.66 12.09
C ILE A 101 0.11 1.11 11.07
N PHE A 102 0.08 2.41 10.78
CA PHE A 102 -0.81 3.01 9.79
C PHE A 102 -0.21 2.93 8.38
N SER A 103 1.09 3.19 8.27
CA SER A 103 1.87 2.97 7.05
C SER A 103 3.34 2.74 7.38
N GLU A 104 4.01 1.90 6.58
CA GLU A 104 5.43 1.60 6.72
C GLU A 104 5.99 1.26 5.34
N LEU A 105 7.27 1.57 5.12
CA LEU A 105 8.00 1.10 3.95
C LEU A 105 8.12 -0.43 3.99
N CYS A 106 7.57 -1.12 2.99
CA CYS A 106 7.74 -2.56 2.84
C CYS A 106 9.12 -2.87 2.23
N GLY A 107 9.93 -3.67 2.93
CA GLY A 107 11.28 -4.03 2.50
C GLY A 107 12.35 -2.97 2.77
N SER A 108 13.60 -3.29 2.40
CA SER A 108 14.75 -2.39 2.49
C SER A 108 15.26 -2.06 1.09
N LEU A 109 14.66 -1.06 0.45
CA LEU A 109 15.24 -0.48 -0.76
C LEU A 109 16.43 0.40 -0.33
N GLU A 110 17.66 0.00 -0.69
CA GLU A 110 18.89 0.74 -0.32
C GLU A 110 18.86 2.22 -0.73
N THR A 111 17.99 2.58 -1.68
CA THR A 111 17.85 3.92 -2.24
C THR A 111 16.78 4.79 -1.58
N LEU A 112 15.89 4.22 -0.74
CA LEU A 112 14.79 4.96 -0.12
C LEU A 112 14.95 5.08 1.40
N PRO A 113 14.67 6.28 1.96
CA PRO A 113 14.71 6.46 3.41
C PRO A 113 13.59 5.65 4.07
N PHE A 114 13.93 4.93 5.14
CA PHE A 114 12.94 4.20 5.93
C PHE A 114 11.95 5.18 6.57
N PHE A 115 10.66 4.84 6.51
CA PHE A 115 9.64 5.52 7.27
C PHE A 115 8.64 4.54 7.89
N ARG A 116 8.11 4.90 9.06
CA ARG A 116 7.00 4.23 9.73
C ARG A 116 6.10 5.26 10.40
N VAL A 117 4.79 5.11 10.21
CA VAL A 117 3.75 5.90 10.88
C VAL A 117 2.93 4.97 11.75
N GLU A 118 2.88 5.25 13.04
CA GLU A 118 2.07 4.51 14.02
C GLU A 118 1.01 5.44 14.61
N VAL A 119 -0.21 4.94 14.75
CA VAL A 119 -1.34 5.70 15.28
C VAL A 119 -1.86 4.99 16.51
N ARG A 120 -2.05 5.74 17.60
CA ARG A 120 -2.66 5.26 18.83
C ARG A 120 -4.07 5.80 18.94
N LYS A 121 -5.01 4.90 19.25
CA LYS A 121 -6.40 5.24 19.53
C LYS A 121 -6.76 4.92 20.96
N GLU A 122 -7.58 5.77 21.56
CA GLU A 122 -8.08 5.61 22.92
C GLU A 122 -9.58 5.85 22.96
N ASN A 123 -10.27 5.30 23.96
CA ASN A 123 -11.69 5.57 24.13
C ASN A 123 -11.91 7.05 24.45
N ALA A 124 -12.87 7.67 23.77
CA ALA A 124 -13.37 8.96 24.19
C ALA A 124 -13.95 8.86 25.61
N LEU A 125 -13.73 9.88 26.45
CA LEU A 125 -14.15 9.88 27.85
C LEU A 125 -15.67 9.68 28.05
N SER A 126 -16.49 10.03 27.05
CA SER A 126 -17.95 10.09 27.17
C SER A 126 -18.72 9.18 26.21
N THR A 127 -18.04 8.47 25.31
CA THR A 127 -18.68 7.62 24.28
C THR A 127 -17.85 6.36 24.04
N PRO A 128 -18.44 5.22 23.67
CA PRO A 128 -17.73 3.98 23.34
C PRO A 128 -17.04 4.06 21.96
N THR A 129 -16.49 5.22 21.62
CA THR A 129 -15.83 5.48 20.34
C THR A 129 -14.35 5.76 20.55
N SER A 130 -13.52 5.10 19.75
CA SER A 130 -12.08 5.28 19.77
C SER A 130 -11.68 6.53 18.99
N VAL A 131 -10.88 7.42 19.58
CA VAL A 131 -10.33 8.62 18.94
C VAL A 131 -8.82 8.51 18.84
N ILE A 132 -8.21 9.15 17.83
CA ILE A 132 -6.75 9.25 17.75
C ILE A 132 -6.26 10.12 18.90
N SER A 133 -5.35 9.58 19.72
CA SER A 133 -4.71 10.29 20.82
C SER A 133 -3.29 10.72 20.47
N GLU A 134 -2.54 9.85 19.78
CA GLU A 134 -1.13 10.07 19.45
C GLU A 134 -0.81 9.54 18.05
N VAL A 135 0.12 10.20 17.37
CA VAL A 135 0.72 9.76 16.11
C VAL A 135 2.25 9.78 16.28
N PHE A 136 2.91 8.71 15.86
CA PHE A 136 4.36 8.58 15.91
C PHE A 136 4.86 8.41 14.48
N ILE A 137 5.79 9.27 14.06
CA ILE A 137 6.37 9.24 12.72
C ILE A 137 7.88 9.02 12.89
N LEU A 138 8.38 7.91 12.38
CA LEU A 138 9.80 7.58 12.35
C LEU A 138 10.29 7.74 10.91
N VAL A 139 11.28 8.60 10.68
CA VAL A 139 11.91 8.80 9.36
C VAL A 139 13.42 8.85 9.55
N ASN A 140 14.18 7.94 8.93
CA ASN A 140 15.65 7.91 9.03
C ASN A 140 16.21 8.06 10.47
N GLY A 141 15.57 7.39 11.45
CA GLY A 141 15.97 7.47 12.86
C GLY A 141 15.48 8.71 13.62
N THR A 142 14.87 9.69 12.94
CA THR A 142 14.20 10.83 13.58
C THR A 142 12.78 10.44 13.97
N GLN A 143 12.42 10.59 15.24
CA GLN A 143 11.08 10.34 15.74
C GLN A 143 10.35 11.67 15.96
N ILE A 144 9.19 11.81 15.34
CA ILE A 144 8.26 12.92 15.56
C ILE A 144 7.07 12.33 16.34
N HIS A 145 6.80 12.90 17.50
CA HIS A 145 5.64 12.53 18.31
C HIS A 145 4.63 13.66 18.28
N LEU A 146 3.44 13.29 17.82
CA LEU A 146 2.28 14.13 17.64
C LEU A 146 1.23 13.74 18.68
N GLN A 147 0.81 14.63 19.57
CA GLN A 147 -0.19 14.32 20.60
C GLN A 147 -1.39 15.29 20.52
N LYS A 148 -2.58 14.74 20.77
CA LYS A 148 -3.81 15.53 20.87
C LYS A 148 -3.78 16.38 22.14
N GLU A 149 -3.92 17.69 22.00
CA GLU A 149 -4.12 18.59 23.14
C GLU A 149 -5.56 18.51 23.66
N ASN A 150 -5.75 18.60 24.98
CA ASN A 150 -7.08 18.79 25.55
C ASN A 150 -7.54 20.21 25.19
N PRO A 151 -8.66 20.39 24.50
CA PRO A 151 -9.09 21.72 24.10
C PRO A 151 -9.42 22.54 25.36
N GLY A 152 -8.67 23.63 25.57
CA GLY A 152 -9.23 24.81 26.19
C GLY A 152 -10.43 25.31 25.36
N PRO A 153 -11.33 26.12 25.93
CA PRO A 153 -12.69 26.36 25.39
C PRO A 153 -12.80 27.03 24.01
N THR A 154 -11.72 27.22 23.25
CA THR A 154 -11.71 28.03 22.02
C THR A 154 -10.89 27.51 20.82
N PHE A 155 -10.22 26.35 20.88
CA PHE A 155 -9.46 25.84 19.72
C PHE A 155 -9.93 24.45 19.26
N PRO A 156 -10.15 24.25 17.94
CA PRO A 156 -10.47 22.94 17.40
C PRO A 156 -9.25 22.01 17.47
N TRP A 157 -9.52 20.71 17.47
CA TRP A 157 -8.61 19.56 17.50
C TRP A 157 -7.35 19.75 16.63
N MET A 158 -6.29 20.32 17.16
CA MET A 158 -4.99 20.36 16.49
C MET A 158 -4.04 19.36 17.15
N ILE A 159 -3.28 18.66 16.31
CA ILE A 159 -2.22 17.77 16.74
C ILE A 159 -0.89 18.50 16.49
N TRP A 160 -0.09 18.71 17.54
CA TRP A 160 1.22 19.36 17.45
C TRP A 160 2.34 18.34 17.65
N GLY A 161 3.50 18.61 17.04
CA GLY A 161 4.67 17.75 17.12
C GLY A 161 5.81 18.30 17.97
N GLN A 162 6.41 17.43 18.79
CA GLN A 162 7.73 17.66 19.37
C GLN A 162 8.78 16.92 18.53
N LEU A 163 9.82 17.63 18.11
CA LEU A 163 11.04 17.08 17.53
C LEU A 163 12.00 16.79 18.68
N GLU A 164 12.10 15.54 19.12
CA GLU A 164 13.18 15.14 20.03
C GLU A 164 14.41 14.83 19.18
N SER A 165 15.34 15.79 19.12
CA SER A 165 16.68 15.56 18.57
C SER A 165 17.47 14.71 19.56
N SER A 166 17.59 13.42 19.32
CA SER A 166 18.58 12.60 20.02
C SER A 166 19.96 12.85 19.41
N SER A 167 20.82 13.55 20.14
CA SER A 167 22.29 13.43 20.04
C SER A 167 22.91 13.98 21.33
N PRO A 168 24.13 13.55 21.71
CA PRO A 168 25.02 12.56 21.08
C PRO A 168 25.12 11.22 21.82
#